data_AF-A0A6A6EPS8-F1
#
_entry.id   AF-A0A6A6EPS8-F1
#
_cell.length_a   1.000
_cell.length_b   1.000
_cell.length_c   1.000
_cell.angle_alpha   90.00
_cell.angle_beta   90.00
_cell.angle_gamma   90.00
#
_symmetry.space_group_name_H-M   'P 1'
#
loop_
_entity.id
_entity.type
_entity.pdbx_description
1 polymer ?
#
loop_
_entity_poly.entity_id
_entity_poly.type
_entity_poly.pdbx_seq_one_letter_code
_entity_poly.pdbx_strand_id
1 'polypeptide(L)'
;MEDANLIACLYPHKKSHGARFAISNPQNISRFVLRLLQEPELLLGRESRESIAPLEENKNEPPAYFYEDGLQLTFSHGPKGDKGFAFGINQNKCDIVLPKLAGIKKLHGYFTYDDENRFIWRDSLTHGTIVTYDGKGGERRRKFTWILGGDEVPDKKIEEIVIELHEHLKFQIVVSKHETHLD
;
A
#
# COMPACT_ATOMS: atom_id res chain seq x y z
N MET A 1 -1.85 -9.10 19.30
CA MET A 1 -0.79 -8.20 19.77
C MET A 1 -0.22 -7.58 18.51
N GLU A 2 -0.56 -6.33 18.24
CA GLU A 2 -0.01 -5.62 17.08
C GLU A 2 1.52 -5.54 17.23
N ASP A 3 2.24 -5.74 16.13
CA ASP A 3 3.70 -5.66 16.14
C ASP A 3 4.10 -4.18 16.31
N ALA A 4 4.59 -3.82 17.49
CA ALA A 4 5.03 -2.46 17.81
C ALA A 4 6.13 -1.93 16.86
N ASN A 5 6.79 -2.81 16.10
CA ASN A 5 7.80 -2.45 15.13
C ASN A 5 7.23 -2.18 13.72
N LEU A 6 6.02 -2.65 13.41
CA LEU A 6 5.42 -2.56 12.08
C LEU A 6 4.76 -1.19 11.87
N ILE A 7 5.16 -0.44 10.84
CA ILE A 7 4.52 0.85 10.50
C ILE A 7 3.33 0.63 9.58
N ALA A 8 3.57 -0.02 8.45
CA ALA A 8 2.56 -0.27 7.43
C ALA A 8 2.94 -1.42 6.51
N CYS A 9 1.94 -2.09 5.95
CA CYS A 9 2.09 -3.05 4.87
C CYS A 9 1.49 -2.50 3.57
N LEU A 10 2.13 -2.85 2.45
CA LEU A 10 1.71 -2.53 1.10
C LEU A 10 1.41 -3.80 0.34
N TYR A 11 0.18 -3.91 -0.15
CA TYR A 11 -0.30 -5.05 -0.92
C TYR A 11 -0.73 -4.58 -2.32
N PRO A 12 -0.68 -5.45 -3.34
CA PRO A 12 -1.12 -5.07 -4.67
C PRO A 12 -2.64 -4.89 -4.66
N HIS A 13 -3.13 -3.71 -5.05
CA HIS A 13 -4.58 -3.51 -5.13
C HIS A 13 -5.13 -4.11 -6.43
N LYS A 14 -6.06 -5.06 -6.31
CA LYS A 14 -6.72 -5.76 -7.43
C LYS A 14 -5.69 -6.30 -8.45
N LYS A 15 -5.94 -6.12 -9.75
CA LYS A 15 -5.06 -6.59 -10.85
C LYS A 15 -3.90 -5.63 -11.15
N SER A 16 -3.35 -4.92 -10.16
CA SER A 16 -2.19 -4.04 -10.36
C SER A 16 -0.92 -4.87 -10.65
N HIS A 17 -0.61 -5.03 -11.93
CA HIS A 17 0.62 -5.71 -12.37
C HIS A 17 1.88 -4.97 -11.94
N GLY A 18 1.87 -3.64 -11.93
CA GLY A 18 2.99 -2.83 -11.48
C GLY A 18 3.30 -3.00 -10.00
N ALA A 19 2.28 -3.14 -9.15
CA ALA A 19 2.47 -3.38 -7.73
C ALA A 19 3.08 -4.76 -7.48
N ARG A 20 2.54 -5.81 -8.11
CA ARG A 20 3.12 -7.17 -8.04
C ARG A 20 4.57 -7.20 -8.52
N PHE A 21 4.88 -6.50 -9.62
CA PHE A 21 6.25 -6.38 -10.10
C PHE A 21 7.18 -5.68 -9.08
N ALA A 22 6.69 -4.65 -8.40
CA ALA A 22 7.46 -4.00 -7.33
C ALA A 22 7.68 -4.95 -6.15
N ILE A 23 6.67 -5.72 -5.75
CA ILE A 23 6.77 -6.68 -4.63
C ILE A 23 7.77 -7.79 -4.95
N SER A 24 7.72 -8.36 -6.16
CA SER A 24 8.67 -9.40 -6.60
C SER A 24 10.04 -8.86 -7.00
N ASN A 25 10.29 -7.55 -6.89
CA ASN A 25 11.56 -6.96 -7.27
C ASN A 25 12.65 -7.37 -6.27
N PRO A 26 13.77 -7.98 -6.70
CA PRO A 26 14.87 -8.37 -5.80
C PRO A 26 15.42 -7.22 -4.94
N GLN A 27 15.30 -5.98 -5.41
CA GLN A 27 15.74 -4.80 -4.66
C GLN A 27 14.86 -4.47 -3.45
N ASN A 28 13.67 -5.04 -3.37
CA ASN A 28 12.70 -4.84 -2.28
C ASN A 28 12.65 -6.03 -1.31
N ILE A 29 13.51 -7.05 -1.49
CA ILE A 29 13.44 -8.31 -0.75
C ILE A 29 13.60 -8.15 0.76
N SER A 30 14.36 -7.14 1.21
CA SER A 30 14.53 -6.85 2.65
C SER A 30 13.25 -6.39 3.33
N ARG A 31 12.23 -6.04 2.55
CA ARG A 31 10.92 -5.58 3.00
C ARG A 31 9.81 -6.54 2.59
N PHE A 32 10.13 -7.68 1.98
CA PHE A 32 9.13 -8.64 1.50
C PHE A 32 8.37 -9.29 2.65
N VAL A 33 7.05 -9.44 2.48
CA VAL A 33 6.16 -10.19 3.37
C VAL A 33 5.41 -11.22 2.56
N LEU A 34 5.43 -12.46 3.04
CA LEU A 34 4.68 -13.55 2.43
C LEU A 34 3.19 -13.40 2.75
N ARG A 35 2.33 -13.76 1.80
CA ARG A 35 0.89 -13.92 2.03
C ARG A 35 0.60 -14.74 3.30
N LEU A 36 -0.44 -14.35 4.02
CA LEU A 36 -0.82 -14.96 5.29
C LEU A 36 -1.75 -16.18 5.10
N LEU A 37 -2.52 -16.20 4.02
CA LEU A 37 -3.44 -17.27 3.66
C LEU A 37 -3.12 -17.82 2.27
N GLN A 38 -3.39 -19.11 2.08
CA GLN A 38 -3.43 -19.71 0.74
C GLN A 38 -4.83 -19.52 0.18
N GLU A 39 -4.95 -19.13 -1.10
CA GLU A 39 -6.26 -19.15 -1.75
C GLU A 39 -6.83 -20.57 -1.63
N PRO A 40 -8.13 -20.72 -1.28
CA PRO A 40 -8.78 -22.01 -1.40
C PRO A 40 -8.59 -22.47 -2.85
N GLU A 41 -8.04 -23.66 -3.05
CA GLU A 41 -7.98 -24.28 -4.37
C GLU A 41 -9.42 -24.35 -4.91
N LEU A 42 -9.78 -23.43 -5.80
CA LEU A 42 -11.01 -23.54 -6.56
C LEU A 42 -10.80 -24.75 -7.47
N LEU A 43 -11.26 -25.92 -7.01
CA LEU A 43 -11.44 -27.09 -7.86
C LEU A 43 -12.36 -26.66 -8.99
N LEU A 44 -11.77 -26.27 -10.11
CA LEU A 44 -12.45 -25.91 -11.35
C LEU A 44 -13.09 -27.19 -11.92
N GLY A 45 -14.23 -27.55 -11.33
CA GLY A 45 -15.24 -28.39 -11.95
C GLY A 45 -15.75 -27.65 -13.19
N ARG A 46 -15.36 -28.18 -14.34
CA ARG A 46 -15.58 -27.61 -15.65
C ARG A 46 -17.05 -27.74 -16.07
N GLU A 47 -17.95 -26.92 -15.55
CA GLU A 47 -19.31 -26.80 -16.11
C GLU A 47 -19.80 -25.34 -16.21
N SER A 48 -19.98 -24.94 -17.48
CA SER A 48 -21.01 -24.07 -18.05
C SER A 48 -21.54 -22.84 -17.29
N ARG A 49 -21.18 -21.66 -17.83
CA ARG A 49 -21.90 -20.37 -17.85
C ARG A 49 -23.19 -20.28 -17.02
N GLU A 50 -23.10 -19.67 -15.84
CA GLU A 50 -24.20 -18.91 -15.25
C GLU A 50 -23.70 -17.55 -14.75
N SER A 51 -24.54 -16.54 -14.92
CA SER A 51 -24.27 -15.12 -14.69
C SER A 51 -23.71 -14.82 -13.31
N ILE A 52 -22.59 -14.09 -13.25
CA ILE A 52 -22.05 -13.53 -12.00
C ILE A 52 -22.95 -12.37 -11.58
N ALA A 53 -23.86 -12.63 -10.63
CA ALA A 53 -24.40 -11.60 -9.76
C ALA A 53 -23.24 -11.01 -8.92
N PRO A 54 -23.30 -9.73 -8.52
CA PRO A 54 -22.24 -9.13 -7.70
C PRO A 54 -22.07 -9.96 -6.43
N LEU A 55 -20.83 -10.39 -6.17
CA LEU A 55 -20.44 -11.08 -4.96
C LEU A 55 -20.74 -10.14 -3.79
N GLU A 56 -21.83 -10.39 -3.07
CA GLU A 56 -22.09 -9.78 -1.77
C GLU A 56 -20.87 -10.08 -0.89
N GLU A 57 -20.13 -9.02 -0.52
CA GLU A 57 -18.96 -9.12 0.36
C GLU A 57 -19.40 -9.71 1.70
N ASN A 58 -19.18 -11.01 1.85
CA ASN A 58 -19.45 -11.70 3.08
C ASN A 58 -18.47 -11.16 4.13
N LYS A 59 -18.96 -10.37 5.09
CA LYS A 59 -18.15 -9.65 6.10
C LYS A 59 -17.29 -10.57 7.00
N ASN A 60 -17.40 -11.88 6.84
CA ASN A 60 -16.60 -12.88 7.52
C ASN A 60 -15.42 -13.40 6.69
N GLU A 61 -15.31 -13.03 5.41
CA GLU A 61 -14.14 -13.37 4.60
C GLU A 61 -12.95 -12.48 4.98
N PRO A 62 -11.75 -13.07 5.11
CA PRO A 62 -10.55 -12.29 5.39
C PRO A 62 -10.29 -11.32 4.21
N PRO A 63 -9.80 -10.10 4.48
CA PRO A 63 -9.51 -9.13 3.44
C PRO A 63 -8.64 -9.71 2.33
N ALA A 64 -8.90 -9.33 1.07
CA ALA A 64 -8.23 -9.90 -0.11
C ALA A 64 -6.69 -9.86 -0.04
N TYR A 65 -6.12 -8.85 0.63
CA TYR A 65 -4.68 -8.73 0.79
C TYR A 65 -4.03 -9.83 1.65
N PHE A 66 -4.80 -10.62 2.42
CA PHE A 66 -4.27 -11.77 3.16
C PHE A 66 -3.76 -12.89 2.23
N TYR A 67 -4.26 -12.94 0.99
CA TYR A 67 -3.88 -13.93 -0.02
C TYR A 67 -2.74 -13.44 -0.94
N GLU A 68 -2.29 -12.20 -0.75
CA GLU A 68 -1.27 -11.57 -1.60
C GLU A 68 0.04 -11.37 -0.84
N ASP A 69 1.15 -11.50 -1.56
CA ASP A 69 2.45 -11.10 -1.03
C ASP A 69 2.52 -9.57 -0.98
N GLY A 70 3.34 -9.03 -0.08
CA GLY A 70 3.40 -7.60 0.18
C GLY A 70 4.79 -7.07 0.51
N LEU A 71 4.83 -5.79 0.86
CA LEU A 71 6.02 -5.11 1.38
C LEU A 71 5.69 -4.47 2.72
N GLN A 72 6.56 -4.62 3.72
CA GLN A 72 6.43 -3.97 5.02
C GLN A 72 7.39 -2.80 5.20
N LEU A 73 6.91 -1.80 5.92
CA LEU A 73 7.69 -0.72 6.49
C LEU A 73 7.73 -0.95 8.01
N THR A 74 8.93 -0.91 8.59
CA THR A 74 9.12 -1.13 10.03
C THR A 74 10.05 -0.07 10.59
N PHE A 75 9.97 0.19 11.90
CA PHE A 75 10.88 1.10 12.58
C PHE A 75 12.32 0.55 12.61
N SER A 76 12.48 -0.76 12.79
CA SER A 76 13.79 -1.42 12.83
C SER A 76 14.53 -1.40 11.49
N HIS A 77 13.78 -1.43 10.38
CA HIS A 77 14.33 -1.30 9.04
C HIS A 77 13.93 0.07 8.47
N GLY A 78 14.48 1.11 9.08
CA GLY A 78 14.18 2.51 8.77
C GLY A 78 14.48 2.93 7.32
N PRO A 79 14.17 4.19 6.97
CA PRO A 79 14.36 4.70 5.63
C PRO A 79 15.84 4.83 5.25
N LYS A 80 16.16 4.66 3.97
CA LYS A 80 17.52 4.87 3.43
C LYS A 80 17.97 6.33 3.51
N GLY A 81 17.03 7.27 3.56
CA GLY A 81 17.28 8.72 3.62
C GLY A 81 16.69 9.39 4.86
N ASP A 82 16.89 10.70 4.94
CA ASP A 82 16.46 11.57 6.05
C ASP A 82 14.99 12.00 5.99
N LYS A 83 14.31 11.81 4.84
CA LYS A 83 12.96 12.32 4.61
C LYS A 83 11.84 11.33 4.92
N GLY A 84 12.16 10.05 5.07
CA GLY A 84 11.20 8.95 5.17
C GLY A 84 11.41 7.89 4.08
N PHE A 85 10.50 6.91 4.02
CA PHE A 85 10.61 5.76 3.14
C PHE A 85 10.38 6.18 1.70
N ALA A 86 11.44 6.20 0.90
CA ALA A 86 11.44 6.73 -0.45
C ALA A 86 10.96 5.70 -1.49
N PHE A 87 10.15 6.15 -2.44
CA PHE A 87 9.56 5.33 -3.50
C PHE A 87 9.98 5.89 -4.86
N GLY A 88 10.39 5.05 -5.80
CA GLY A 88 10.79 5.51 -7.13
C GLY A 88 11.63 4.47 -7.89
N ILE A 89 12.09 4.81 -9.10
CA ILE A 89 12.92 3.89 -9.91
C ILE A 89 14.40 3.86 -9.51
N ASN A 90 14.86 4.74 -8.62
CA ASN A 90 16.27 4.82 -8.24
C ASN A 90 16.59 3.90 -7.05
N GLN A 91 17.23 2.78 -7.34
CA GLN A 91 17.60 1.73 -6.37
C GLN A 91 18.50 2.23 -5.22
N ASN A 92 19.36 3.20 -5.51
CA ASN A 92 20.32 3.72 -4.53
C ASN A 92 19.70 4.74 -3.56
N LYS A 93 18.52 5.30 -3.90
CA LYS A 93 17.87 6.35 -3.10
C LYS A 93 16.49 5.95 -2.58
N CYS A 94 15.87 4.92 -3.14
CA CYS A 94 14.51 4.50 -2.77
C CYS A 94 14.56 3.26 -1.88
N ASP A 95 13.74 3.28 -0.85
CA ASP A 95 13.42 2.13 0.01
C ASP A 95 12.58 1.10 -0.72
N ILE A 96 11.64 1.55 -1.54
CA ILE A 96 10.81 0.72 -2.42
C ILE A 96 11.06 1.11 -3.87
N VAL A 97 11.68 0.19 -4.60
CA VAL A 97 12.00 0.34 -6.02
C VAL A 97 10.79 -0.02 -6.86
N LEU A 98 10.27 0.99 -7.56
CA LEU A 98 9.11 0.86 -8.44
C LEU A 98 9.50 0.42 -9.86
N PRO A 99 8.59 -0.23 -10.61
CA PRO A 99 8.81 -0.51 -12.02
C PRO A 99 9.03 0.77 -12.83
N LYS A 100 9.83 0.66 -13.90
CA LYS A 100 10.03 1.74 -14.86
C LYS A 100 8.80 1.87 -15.76
N LEU A 101 7.80 2.60 -15.30
CA LEU A 101 6.60 2.96 -16.05
C LEU A 101 6.68 4.43 -16.48
N ALA A 102 5.97 4.77 -17.56
CA ALA A 102 5.83 6.16 -17.98
C ALA A 102 5.29 7.00 -16.80
N GLY A 103 5.91 8.14 -16.54
CA GLY A 103 5.47 9.02 -15.47
C GLY A 103 5.97 8.71 -14.05
N ILE A 104 6.47 7.49 -13.79
CA ILE A 104 7.18 7.20 -12.53
C ILE A 104 8.59 7.78 -12.60
N LYS A 105 8.99 8.54 -11.58
CA LYS A 105 10.29 9.22 -11.56
C LYS A 105 11.29 8.49 -10.66
N LYS A 106 12.54 8.96 -10.73
CA LYS A 106 13.67 8.47 -9.92
C LYS A 106 13.35 8.47 -8.43
N LEU A 107 12.69 9.52 -7.96
CA LEU A 107 12.09 9.63 -6.65
C LEU A 107 10.67 10.16 -6.87
N HIS A 108 9.66 9.37 -6.53
CA HIS A 108 8.24 9.66 -6.73
C HIS A 108 7.60 10.31 -5.52
N GLY A 109 7.87 9.75 -4.35
CA GLY A 109 7.37 10.28 -3.10
C GLY A 109 7.95 9.50 -1.96
N TYR A 110 7.46 9.77 -0.77
CA TYR A 110 7.89 9.05 0.40
C TYR A 110 6.78 8.98 1.44
N PHE A 111 6.78 7.89 2.20
CA PHE A 111 6.04 7.84 3.45
C PHE A 111 6.88 8.44 4.58
N THR A 112 6.25 9.23 5.41
CA THR A 112 6.88 9.85 6.58
C THR A 112 5.84 10.21 7.62
N TYR A 113 6.27 10.84 8.71
CA TYR A 113 5.39 11.43 9.69
C TYR A 113 5.40 12.96 9.54
N ASP A 114 4.25 13.60 9.72
CA ASP A 114 4.18 15.06 9.83
C ASP A 114 4.41 15.54 11.27
N ASP A 115 4.34 16.85 11.48
CA ASP A 115 4.58 17.48 12.78
C ASP A 115 3.52 17.11 13.82
N GLU A 116 2.38 16.54 13.40
CA GLU A 116 1.31 16.03 14.24
C GLU A 116 1.46 14.51 14.49
N ASN A 117 2.60 13.90 14.14
CA ASN A 117 2.87 12.47 14.19
C ASN A 117 1.87 11.61 13.39
N ARG A 118 1.28 12.17 12.33
CA ARG A 118 0.40 11.42 11.41
C ARG A 118 1.23 10.73 10.35
N PHE A 119 0.89 9.50 10.02
CA PHE A 119 1.52 8.77 8.92
C PHE A 119 1.00 9.34 7.59
N ILE A 120 1.90 9.86 6.76
CA ILE A 120 1.56 10.58 5.53
C ILE A 120 2.29 10.04 4.30
N TRP A 121 1.67 10.20 3.13
CA TRP A 121 2.37 10.17 1.84
C TRP A 121 2.60 11.59 1.35
N ARG A 122 3.86 11.93 1.09
CA ARG A 122 4.23 13.21 0.48
C ARG A 122 4.65 13.01 -0.97
N ASP A 123 3.83 13.54 -1.87
CA ASP A 123 4.11 13.52 -3.30
C ASP A 123 5.20 14.54 -3.65
N SER A 124 6.24 14.09 -4.34
CA SER A 124 7.35 14.95 -4.78
C SER A 124 7.24 15.40 -6.24
N LEU A 125 6.19 14.99 -6.97
CA LEU A 125 6.22 14.96 -8.44
C LEU A 125 5.23 15.84 -9.21
N THR A 126 5.55 15.93 -10.50
CA THR A 126 4.80 16.60 -11.56
C THR A 126 3.63 15.81 -12.12
N HIS A 127 3.51 14.50 -11.88
CA HIS A 127 2.39 13.70 -12.42
C HIS A 127 1.34 13.41 -11.37
N GLY A 128 1.70 13.54 -10.10
CA GLY A 128 0.77 13.47 -8.99
C GLY A 128 0.48 12.05 -8.55
N THR A 129 -0.12 11.97 -7.38
CA THR A 129 -0.59 10.74 -6.77
C THR A 129 -2.10 10.82 -6.60
N ILE A 130 -2.77 9.68 -6.75
CA ILE A 130 -4.17 9.51 -6.36
C ILE A 130 -4.17 8.71 -5.06
N VAL A 131 -4.93 9.17 -4.06
CA VAL A 131 -5.27 8.35 -2.89
C VAL A 131 -6.78 8.27 -2.77
N THR A 132 -7.29 7.07 -2.52
CA THR A 132 -8.70 6.84 -2.23
C THR A 132 -8.85 6.24 -0.83
N TYR A 133 -9.93 6.64 -0.15
CA TYR A 133 -10.34 6.15 1.17
C TYR A 133 -11.72 5.50 1.00
N ASP A 134 -11.81 4.17 1.18
CA ASP A 134 -12.99 3.35 0.85
C ASP A 134 -13.54 3.63 -0.55
N GLY A 135 -12.63 3.70 -1.53
CA GLY A 135 -12.96 4.06 -2.91
C GLY A 135 -13.44 5.50 -3.14
N LYS A 136 -13.57 6.33 -2.09
CA LYS A 136 -13.93 7.75 -2.19
C LYS A 136 -12.69 8.63 -2.35
N GLY A 137 -12.91 9.84 -2.86
CA GLY A 137 -11.83 10.74 -3.26
C GLY A 137 -11.37 10.41 -4.67
N GLY A 138 -10.06 10.20 -4.85
CA GLY A 138 -9.54 9.75 -6.15
C GLY A 138 -9.06 10.85 -7.09
N GLU A 139 -8.99 12.11 -6.62
CA GLU A 139 -8.41 13.19 -7.39
C GLU A 139 -6.89 13.05 -7.48
N ARG A 140 -6.36 13.21 -8.70
CA ARG A 140 -4.91 13.24 -8.92
C ARG A 140 -4.35 14.58 -8.47
N ARG A 141 -3.60 14.58 -7.37
CA ARG A 141 -2.99 15.79 -6.81
C ARG A 141 -1.48 15.75 -6.91
N ARG A 142 -0.89 16.93 -7.13
CA ARG A 142 0.56 17.12 -7.28
C ARG A 142 1.08 17.92 -6.11
N LYS A 143 2.30 17.60 -5.64
CA LYS A 143 2.93 18.30 -4.48
C LYS A 143 1.99 18.36 -3.28
N PHE A 144 1.27 17.27 -3.05
CA PHE A 144 0.24 17.17 -2.03
C PHE A 144 0.64 16.18 -0.95
N THR A 145 0.15 16.39 0.26
CA THR A 145 0.36 15.50 1.41
C THR A 145 -0.94 14.80 1.72
N TRP A 146 -0.91 13.46 1.72
CA TRP A 146 -2.06 12.62 2.02
C TRP A 146 -1.88 12.00 3.39
N ILE A 147 -2.91 12.09 4.24
CA ILE A 147 -2.91 11.49 5.58
C ILE A 147 -3.41 10.06 5.47
N LEU A 148 -2.67 9.11 6.04
CA LEU A 148 -2.92 7.67 5.90
C LEU A 148 -3.15 6.99 7.25
N GLY A 149 -2.74 7.61 8.35
CA GLY A 149 -3.01 7.14 9.70
C GLY A 149 -2.59 8.17 10.74
N GLY A 150 -2.94 7.94 12.00
CA GLY A 150 -2.72 8.88 13.10
C GLY A 150 -3.76 10.02 13.14
N ASP A 151 -4.90 9.86 12.45
CA ASP A 151 -6.01 10.81 12.44
C ASP A 151 -7.34 10.04 12.57
N GLU A 152 -8.35 10.68 13.15
CA GLU A 152 -9.64 10.03 13.44
C GLU A 152 -10.29 9.42 12.19
N VAL A 153 -10.18 10.09 11.04
CA VAL A 153 -10.79 9.61 9.80
C VAL A 153 -10.12 8.32 9.32
N PRO A 154 -8.82 8.30 8.94
CA PRO A 154 -8.18 7.07 8.47
C PRO A 154 -8.16 5.95 9.50
N ASP A 155 -8.08 6.26 10.81
CA ASP A 155 -7.90 5.22 11.83
C ASP A 155 -9.21 4.56 12.27
N LYS A 156 -10.33 5.29 12.24
CA LYS A 156 -11.63 4.80 12.78
C LYS A 156 -12.73 4.64 11.74
N LYS A 157 -12.66 5.36 10.62
CA LYS A 157 -13.77 5.46 9.66
C LYS A 157 -13.47 4.82 8.32
N ILE A 158 -12.19 4.55 8.03
CA ILE A 158 -11.73 4.02 6.74
C ILE A 158 -11.26 2.58 6.93
N GLU A 159 -11.71 1.70 6.05
CA GLU A 159 -11.31 0.29 6.02
C GLU A 159 -10.24 0.03 4.94
N GLU A 160 -10.32 0.77 3.82
CA GLU A 160 -9.40 0.62 2.70
C GLU A 160 -8.76 1.97 2.30
N ILE A 161 -7.42 2.01 2.31
CA ILE A 161 -6.65 3.11 1.73
C ILE A 161 -5.88 2.59 0.54
N VAL A 162 -6.09 3.19 -0.64
CA VAL A 162 -5.36 2.82 -1.87
C VAL A 162 -4.57 4.00 -2.37
N ILE A 163 -3.27 3.80 -2.57
CA ILE A 163 -2.39 4.74 -3.26
C ILE A 163 -2.20 4.29 -4.71
N GLU A 164 -2.51 5.18 -5.64
CA GLU A 164 -2.28 5.01 -7.07
C GLU A 164 -1.19 5.98 -7.54
N LEU A 165 -0.06 5.39 -7.95
CA LEU A 165 1.10 6.11 -8.50
C LEU A 165 1.09 6.11 -10.04
N HIS A 166 0.42 5.12 -10.64
CA HIS A 166 0.20 4.95 -12.08
C HIS A 166 -1.06 4.11 -12.30
N GLU A 167 -1.69 4.19 -13.47
CA GLU A 167 -2.87 3.37 -13.83
C GLU A 167 -2.67 1.85 -13.60
N HIS A 168 -1.43 1.39 -13.67
CA HIS A 168 -1.03 0.00 -13.46
C HIS A 168 -0.29 -0.25 -12.15
N LEU A 169 -0.06 0.78 -11.33
CA LEU A 169 0.72 0.72 -10.09
C LEU A 169 -0.12 1.29 -8.94
N LYS A 170 -0.80 0.40 -8.22
CA LYS A 170 -1.69 0.71 -7.11
C LYS A 170 -1.41 -0.22 -5.94
N PHE A 171 -1.21 0.35 -4.77
CA PHE A 171 -1.06 -0.41 -3.53
C PHE A 171 -2.22 -0.12 -2.60
N GLN A 172 -2.74 -1.17 -1.98
CA GLN A 172 -3.53 -1.03 -0.77
C GLN A 172 -2.55 -0.89 0.39
N ILE A 173 -2.76 0.14 1.22
CA ILE A 173 -1.94 0.43 2.39
C ILE A 173 -2.71 0.00 3.63
N VAL A 174 -2.09 -0.82 4.46
CA VAL A 174 -2.60 -1.22 5.77
C VAL A 174 -1.65 -0.64 6.81
N VAL A 175 -2.08 0.40 7.51
CA VAL A 175 -1.29 1.07 8.56
C VAL A 175 -1.49 0.32 9.87
N SER A 176 -0.40 0.05 10.60
CA SER A 176 -0.50 -0.56 11.93
C SER A 176 -1.03 0.48 12.90
N LYS A 177 -2.02 0.10 13.71
CA LYS A 177 -2.48 0.95 14.80
C LYS A 177 -1.52 0.70 15.95
N HIS A 178 -0.82 1.75 16.37
CA HIS A 178 -0.08 1.70 17.62
C HIS A 178 -0.95 2.38 18.66
N GLU A 179 -1.38 1.62 19.67
CA GLU A 179 -1.97 2.24 20.86
C GLU A 179 -0.91 3.16 21.44
N THR A 180 -1.14 4.46 21.29
CA THR A 180 -0.39 5.48 22.03
C THR A 180 -0.90 5.38 23.46
N HIS A 181 -0.21 4.60 24.29
CA HIS A 181 -0.38 4.71 25.73
C HIS A 181 -0.02 6.15 26.10
N LEU A 182 -1.05 6.94 26.39
CA LEU A 182 -0.93 8.22 27.07
C LEU A 182 -0.54 7.90 28.51
N ASP A 183 0.73 8.13 28.85
CA ASP A 183 1.19 8.25 30.24
C ASP A 183 0.73 9.57 30.87
#